data_AF-A0A3C1HGC8-F1
#
_entry.id   AF-A0A3C1HGC8-F1
#
_cell.length_a   1.000
_cell.length_b   1.000
_cell.length_c   1.000
_cell.angle_alpha   90.00
_cell.angle_beta   90.00
_cell.angle_gamma   90.00
#
_symmetry.space_group_name_H-M   'P 1'
#
loop_
_entity.id
_entity.type
_entity.pdbx_description
1 polymer ?
#
loop_
_entity_poly.entity_id
_entity_poly.type
_entity_poly.pdbx_seq_one_letter_code
_entity_poly.pdbx_strand_id
1 'polypeptide(L)'
;MESGGAMRHASLPGWLLIAALALLLLLPAAGRAQSGMLCDVCGTRLTGPTFETVSRDEEARRIVVCEACTHIPTRCFLCGLPVHHGFRELGDGRVLCEHDIPRGVLDPATAMEVFLSLKPELFSMFRDLGVLPDRNITLRLVDQRELQSVFSNTPGVHPDVSLQGLTRSRPAGRGVWEHEIFLCSGLTRQRLAAVAPHEFTHAWVRENTPRDRKLDADTEEGFCELAAFQLMTERGQEWERRQILANTYTRGKIGVLVKVSDDYQFHRVAAWIKGGVDATLESDRPDRLIAMKTAKVPSGFLVEARTRVPDTLVLKGLSGSGAHRFALINDATLAAGEQARVRVGDSNVVVRCEEIRQASAVVRVAGSPGSLELQLTPRPASP
;
A
#
# COMPACT_ATOMS: atom_id res chain seq x y z
N MET A 1 -72.56 17.49 -57.94
CA MET A 1 -71.29 17.31 -57.20
C MET A 1 -71.63 17.02 -55.75
N GLU A 2 -70.90 16.08 -55.17
CA GLU A 2 -70.85 15.68 -53.75
C GLU A 2 -71.98 14.79 -53.22
N SER A 3 -71.72 13.48 -53.33
CA SER A 3 -72.34 12.39 -52.58
C SER A 3 -71.65 12.22 -51.23
N GLY A 4 -72.36 12.53 -50.13
CA GLY A 4 -71.92 12.23 -48.76
C GLY A 4 -72.32 10.81 -48.33
N GLY A 5 -71.34 9.90 -48.25
CA GLY A 5 -71.52 8.55 -47.71
C GLY A 5 -71.23 8.51 -46.21
N ALA A 6 -72.25 8.24 -45.40
CA ALA A 6 -72.13 8.02 -43.96
C ALA A 6 -71.62 6.59 -43.68
N MET A 7 -70.40 6.47 -43.14
CA MET A 7 -69.87 5.19 -42.63
C MET A 7 -70.59 4.79 -41.35
N ARG A 8 -71.18 3.59 -41.35
CA ARG A 8 -71.74 2.94 -40.15
C ARG A 8 -70.62 2.22 -39.40
N HIS A 9 -70.32 2.66 -38.18
CA HIS A 9 -69.47 1.91 -37.26
C HIS A 9 -70.23 0.70 -36.73
N ALA A 10 -69.75 -0.51 -37.05
CA ALA A 10 -70.23 -1.75 -36.45
C ALA A 10 -69.68 -1.87 -35.03
N SER A 11 -70.52 -1.65 -34.02
CA SER A 11 -70.21 -1.92 -32.62
C SER A 11 -70.21 -3.43 -32.40
N LEU A 12 -69.04 -4.00 -32.09
CA LEU A 12 -68.91 -5.37 -31.62
C LEU A 12 -69.68 -5.55 -30.31
N PRO A 13 -70.52 -6.59 -30.17
CA PRO A 13 -71.33 -6.79 -28.97
C PRO A 13 -70.43 -7.13 -27.76
N GLY A 14 -70.66 -6.47 -26.63
CA GLY A 14 -69.78 -6.48 -25.46
C GLY A 14 -69.46 -7.86 -24.84
N TRP A 15 -70.23 -8.90 -25.17
CA TRP A 15 -69.96 -10.27 -24.72
C TRP A 15 -68.72 -10.89 -25.40
N LEU A 16 -68.36 -10.46 -26.62
CA LEU A 16 -67.13 -10.91 -27.30
C LEU A 16 -65.87 -10.35 -26.61
N LEU A 17 -65.94 -9.14 -26.06
CA LEU A 17 -64.85 -8.53 -25.28
C LEU A 17 -64.64 -9.25 -23.94
N ILE A 18 -65.74 -9.64 -23.28
CA ILE A 18 -65.68 -10.39 -22.02
C ILE A 18 -65.13 -11.81 -22.25
N ALA A 19 -65.54 -12.48 -23.34
CA ALA A 19 -65.01 -13.78 -23.71
C ALA A 19 -63.51 -13.73 -24.06
N ALA A 20 -63.06 -12.69 -24.76
CA ALA A 20 -61.64 -12.48 -25.06
C ALA A 20 -60.80 -12.20 -23.80
N LEU A 21 -61.33 -11.43 -22.85
CA LEU A 21 -60.66 -11.18 -21.55
C LEU A 21 -60.62 -12.43 -20.67
N ALA A 22 -61.69 -13.24 -20.65
CA ALA A 22 -61.72 -14.50 -19.92
C ALA A 22 -60.76 -15.54 -20.51
N LEU A 23 -60.59 -15.56 -21.84
CA LEU A 23 -59.61 -16.42 -22.51
C LEU A 23 -58.15 -15.98 -22.24
N LEU A 24 -57.90 -14.68 -22.06
CA LEU A 24 -56.59 -14.16 -21.63
C LEU A 24 -56.24 -14.52 -20.17
N LEU A 25 -57.24 -14.65 -19.30
CA LEU A 25 -57.08 -15.05 -17.90
C LEU A 25 -56.96 -16.58 -17.71
N LEU A 26 -57.33 -17.36 -18.72
CA LEU A 26 -57.20 -18.82 -18.76
C LEU A 26 -55.98 -19.31 -19.54
N LEU A 27 -55.15 -18.39 -20.07
CA LEU A 27 -53.80 -18.76 -20.50
C LEU A 27 -53.07 -19.29 -19.26
N PRO A 28 -52.69 -20.58 -19.22
CA PRO A 28 -51.79 -21.04 -18.18
C PRO A 28 -50.56 -20.13 -18.25
N ALA A 29 -50.04 -19.71 -17.09
CA ALA A 29 -48.72 -19.12 -16.97
C ALA A 29 -47.67 -20.18 -17.41
N ALA A 30 -47.65 -20.50 -18.69
CA ALA A 30 -46.75 -21.42 -19.31
C ALA A 30 -45.38 -20.75 -19.33
N GLY A 31 -44.58 -21.11 -18.34
CA GLY A 31 -43.16 -20.82 -18.28
C GLY A 31 -42.84 -19.33 -18.13
N ARG A 32 -42.89 -18.81 -16.90
CA ARG A 32 -41.73 -18.01 -16.48
C ARG A 32 -40.55 -18.95 -16.61
N ALA A 33 -39.83 -18.89 -17.73
CA ALA A 33 -38.53 -19.51 -17.86
C ALA A 33 -37.73 -19.03 -16.65
N GLN A 34 -37.44 -19.94 -15.72
CA GLN A 34 -36.39 -19.69 -14.75
C GLN A 34 -35.17 -19.36 -15.59
N SER A 35 -34.74 -18.11 -15.56
CA SER A 35 -33.42 -17.73 -16.03
C SER A 35 -32.47 -18.55 -15.18
N GLY A 36 -32.08 -19.73 -15.67
CA GLY A 36 -31.22 -20.63 -14.94
C GLY A 36 -29.94 -19.87 -14.64
N MET A 37 -29.60 -19.79 -13.36
CA MET A 37 -28.36 -19.16 -12.93
C MET A 37 -27.19 -19.85 -13.66
N LEU A 38 -26.19 -19.08 -14.06
CA LEU A 38 -24.97 -19.60 -14.65
C LEU A 38 -23.93 -19.75 -13.53
N CYS A 39 -23.04 -20.73 -13.67
CA CYS A 39 -21.86 -20.82 -12.82
C CYS A 39 -20.93 -19.64 -13.11
N ASP A 40 -20.53 -18.89 -12.09
CA ASP A 40 -19.63 -17.73 -12.25
C ASP A 40 -18.21 -18.11 -12.69
N VAL A 41 -17.85 -19.39 -12.66
CA VAL A 41 -16.51 -19.90 -13.01
C VAL A 41 -16.44 -20.53 -14.39
N CYS A 42 -17.43 -21.35 -14.75
CA CYS A 42 -17.45 -22.06 -16.05
C CYS A 42 -18.50 -21.54 -17.04
N GLY A 43 -19.42 -20.66 -16.61
CA GLY A 43 -20.50 -20.12 -17.44
C GLY A 43 -21.63 -21.12 -17.75
N THR A 44 -21.52 -22.39 -17.31
CA THR A 44 -22.55 -23.41 -17.57
C THR A 44 -23.80 -23.14 -16.73
N ARG A 45 -24.98 -23.42 -17.32
CA ARG A 45 -26.26 -23.35 -16.62
C ARG A 45 -26.30 -24.32 -15.44
N LEU A 46 -26.67 -23.81 -14.27
CA LEU A 46 -26.79 -24.57 -13.03
C LEU A 46 -28.10 -25.37 -13.05
N THR A 47 -27.98 -26.70 -13.08
CA THR A 47 -29.12 -27.65 -13.09
C THR A 47 -29.12 -28.60 -11.90
N GLY A 48 -28.07 -28.58 -11.07
CA GLY A 48 -27.87 -29.43 -9.88
C GLY A 48 -27.50 -28.59 -8.65
N PRO A 49 -26.85 -29.20 -7.64
CA PRO A 49 -26.38 -28.50 -6.45
C PRO A 49 -25.51 -27.27 -6.81
N THR A 50 -25.71 -26.20 -6.06
CA THR A 50 -24.98 -24.94 -6.20
C THR A 50 -24.31 -24.59 -4.89
N PHE A 51 -23.15 -23.96 -4.97
CA PHE A 51 -22.35 -23.60 -3.81
C PHE A 51 -22.04 -22.11 -3.87
N GLU A 52 -22.18 -21.42 -2.75
CA GLU A 52 -21.76 -20.03 -2.62
C GLU A 52 -20.34 -19.97 -2.06
N THR A 53 -19.50 -19.12 -2.64
CA THR A 53 -18.19 -18.78 -2.09
C THR A 53 -17.91 -17.30 -2.25
N VAL A 54 -16.91 -16.79 -1.54
CA VAL A 54 -16.59 -15.37 -1.46
C VAL A 54 -15.14 -15.14 -1.86
N SER A 55 -14.88 -14.13 -2.68
CA SER A 55 -13.51 -13.70 -2.96
C SER A 55 -12.80 -13.24 -1.69
N ARG A 56 -11.51 -13.54 -1.60
CA ARG A 56 -10.60 -13.10 -0.54
C ARG A 56 -9.92 -11.77 -0.90
N ASP A 57 -10.70 -10.86 -1.49
CA ASP A 57 -10.29 -9.50 -1.85
C ASP A 57 -11.22 -8.48 -1.19
N GLU A 58 -10.89 -7.19 -1.32
CA GLU A 58 -11.66 -6.09 -0.71
C GLU A 58 -13.14 -6.08 -1.11
N GLU A 59 -13.46 -6.55 -2.31
CA GLU A 59 -14.81 -6.55 -2.84
C GLU A 59 -15.69 -7.62 -2.18
N ALA A 60 -15.10 -8.65 -1.58
CA ALA A 60 -15.79 -9.78 -0.97
C ALA A 60 -16.97 -10.28 -1.83
N ARG A 61 -16.71 -10.43 -3.13
CA ARG A 61 -17.68 -10.83 -4.14
C ARG A 61 -18.20 -12.21 -3.82
N ARG A 62 -19.52 -12.31 -3.64
CA ARG A 62 -20.21 -13.60 -3.57
C ARG A 62 -20.40 -14.12 -4.98
N ILE A 63 -19.97 -15.36 -5.20
CA ILE A 63 -20.17 -16.06 -6.45
C ILE A 63 -20.90 -17.39 -6.20
N VAL A 64 -21.66 -17.82 -7.19
CA VAL A 64 -22.35 -19.10 -7.23
C VAL A 64 -21.60 -20.01 -8.19
N VAL A 65 -21.17 -21.17 -7.69
CA VAL A 65 -20.38 -22.13 -8.45
C VAL A 65 -21.07 -23.49 -8.51
N CYS A 66 -20.90 -24.19 -9.64
CA CYS A 66 -21.32 -25.58 -9.77
C CYS A 66 -20.39 -26.51 -8.98
N GLU A 67 -20.88 -27.69 -8.62
CA GLU A 67 -20.13 -28.72 -7.89
C GLU A 67 -18.74 -28.98 -8.50
N ALA A 68 -18.66 -29.17 -9.82
CA ALA A 68 -17.38 -29.41 -10.51
C ALA A 68 -16.37 -28.26 -10.31
N CYS A 69 -16.83 -27.00 -10.31
CA CYS A 69 -15.95 -25.85 -10.11
C CYS A 69 -15.48 -25.69 -8.67
N THR A 70 -16.19 -26.27 -7.69
CA THR A 70 -15.72 -26.28 -6.29
C THR A 70 -14.43 -27.10 -6.13
N HIS A 71 -14.25 -28.12 -6.97
CA HIS A 71 -13.11 -29.05 -6.90
C HIS A 71 -11.90 -28.62 -7.73
N ILE A 72 -11.97 -27.50 -8.44
CA ILE A 72 -10.82 -26.98 -9.19
C ILE A 72 -9.71 -26.60 -8.19
N PRO A 73 -8.51 -27.21 -8.27
CA PRO A 73 -7.43 -26.91 -7.32
C PRO A 73 -6.76 -25.56 -7.63
N THR A 74 -6.77 -25.15 -8.89
CA THR A 74 -6.18 -23.89 -9.37
C THR A 74 -7.01 -22.70 -8.88
N ARG A 75 -6.42 -21.89 -8.01
CA ARG A 75 -7.05 -20.70 -7.43
C ARG A 75 -6.32 -19.44 -7.86
N CYS A 76 -7.06 -18.37 -8.08
CA CYS A 76 -6.47 -17.06 -8.29
C CYS A 76 -5.65 -16.65 -7.07
N PHE A 77 -4.44 -16.15 -7.31
CA PHE A 77 -3.55 -15.67 -6.27
C PHE A 77 -4.12 -14.48 -5.48
N LEU A 78 -4.85 -13.58 -6.14
CA LEU A 78 -5.43 -12.40 -5.50
C LEU A 78 -6.77 -12.71 -4.82
N CYS A 79 -7.81 -13.05 -5.57
CA CYS A 79 -9.14 -13.29 -4.98
C CYS A 79 -9.34 -14.69 -4.37
N GLY A 80 -8.44 -15.66 -4.60
CA GLY A 80 -8.60 -17.03 -4.09
C GLY A 80 -9.71 -17.87 -4.71
N LEU A 81 -10.47 -17.32 -5.67
CA LEU A 81 -11.55 -18.03 -6.35
C LEU A 81 -11.00 -19.12 -7.29
N PRO A 82 -11.75 -20.20 -7.55
CA PRO A 82 -11.38 -21.19 -8.56
C PRO A 82 -11.33 -20.58 -9.96
N VAL A 83 -10.43 -21.10 -10.78
CA VAL A 83 -10.18 -20.57 -12.11
C VAL A 83 -10.22 -21.69 -13.14
N HIS A 84 -11.12 -21.58 -14.12
CA HIS A 84 -11.30 -22.59 -15.18
C HIS A 84 -10.71 -22.14 -16.52
N HIS A 85 -10.97 -20.90 -16.93
CA HIS A 85 -10.54 -20.32 -18.21
C HIS A 85 -10.29 -18.81 -18.05
N GLY A 86 -9.72 -18.17 -19.08
CA GLY A 86 -9.49 -16.71 -19.08
C GLY A 86 -8.42 -16.23 -18.09
N PHE A 87 -7.49 -17.09 -17.69
CA PHE A 87 -6.49 -16.76 -16.67
C PHE A 87 -5.11 -16.50 -17.23
N ARG A 88 -4.28 -15.81 -16.43
CA ARG A 88 -2.86 -15.60 -16.69
C ARG A 88 -2.05 -16.37 -15.68
N GLU A 89 -1.18 -17.26 -16.15
CA GLU A 89 -0.13 -17.86 -15.34
C GLU A 89 1.06 -16.91 -15.23
N LEU A 90 1.62 -16.78 -14.02
CA LEU A 90 2.82 -16.01 -13.72
C LEU A 90 4.06 -16.93 -13.84
N GLY A 91 5.26 -16.34 -13.92
CA GLY A 91 6.51 -17.09 -14.11
C GLY A 91 6.83 -18.13 -13.02
N ASP A 92 6.20 -17.99 -11.85
CA ASP A 92 6.35 -18.91 -10.71
C ASP A 92 5.22 -19.95 -10.58
N GLY A 93 4.26 -19.97 -11.51
CA GLY A 93 3.12 -20.89 -11.53
C GLY A 93 1.88 -20.40 -10.77
N ARG A 94 1.93 -19.23 -10.11
CA ARG A 94 0.69 -18.58 -9.60
C ARG A 94 -0.21 -18.17 -10.76
N VAL A 95 -1.51 -18.07 -10.52
CA VAL A 95 -2.46 -17.64 -11.57
C VAL A 95 -3.29 -16.42 -11.14
N LEU A 96 -3.63 -15.56 -12.11
CA LEU A 96 -4.59 -14.47 -11.96
C LEU A 96 -5.82 -14.76 -12.81
N CYS A 97 -7.02 -14.66 -12.22
CA CYS A 97 -8.27 -14.79 -12.98
C CYS A 97 -8.48 -13.55 -13.85
N GLU A 98 -9.39 -13.64 -14.83
CA GLU A 98 -9.66 -12.56 -15.77
C GLU A 98 -9.95 -11.20 -15.11
N HIS A 99 -10.69 -11.23 -13.98
CA HIS A 99 -10.99 -10.06 -13.16
C HIS A 99 -9.75 -9.41 -12.53
N ASP A 100 -8.79 -10.23 -12.10
CA ASP A 100 -7.64 -9.79 -11.31
C ASP A 100 -6.38 -9.52 -12.15
N ILE A 101 -6.33 -10.00 -13.39
CA ILE A 101 -5.26 -9.68 -14.36
C ILE A 101 -4.97 -8.17 -14.43
N PRO A 102 -5.95 -7.26 -14.61
CA PRO A 102 -5.67 -5.82 -14.71
C PRO A 102 -5.28 -5.19 -13.36
N ARG A 103 -5.47 -5.89 -12.23
CA ARG A 103 -5.19 -5.37 -10.88
C ARG A 103 -3.79 -5.75 -10.40
N GLY A 104 -3.25 -6.86 -10.89
CA GLY A 104 -1.93 -7.35 -10.52
C GLY A 104 -0.80 -6.49 -11.08
N VAL A 105 0.11 -6.05 -10.22
CA VAL A 105 1.33 -5.33 -10.60
C VAL A 105 2.40 -6.33 -11.03
N LEU A 106 2.74 -6.32 -12.32
CA LEU A 106 3.68 -7.26 -12.92
C LEU A 106 4.96 -6.60 -13.43
N ASP A 107 5.00 -5.27 -13.53
CA ASP A 107 6.15 -4.54 -14.01
C ASP A 107 6.85 -3.77 -12.88
N PRO A 108 8.20 -3.72 -12.86
CA PRO A 108 8.94 -3.02 -11.82
C PRO A 108 8.71 -1.50 -11.76
N ALA A 109 8.32 -0.87 -12.88
CA ALA A 109 8.12 0.58 -12.92
C ALA A 109 6.88 0.99 -12.12
N THR A 110 5.78 0.25 -12.25
CA THR A 110 4.57 0.42 -11.44
C THR A 110 4.85 0.18 -9.96
N ALA A 111 5.64 -0.85 -9.61
CA ALA A 111 6.00 -1.12 -8.22
C ALA A 111 6.82 0.04 -7.62
N MET A 112 7.75 0.60 -8.39
CA MET A 112 8.51 1.79 -8.01
C MET A 112 7.62 3.02 -7.86
N GLU A 113 6.67 3.25 -8.77
CA GLU A 113 5.68 4.32 -8.63
C GLU A 113 4.91 4.23 -7.31
N VAL A 114 4.40 3.03 -6.98
CA VAL A 114 3.70 2.80 -5.71
C VAL A 114 4.62 3.14 -4.54
N PHE A 115 5.85 2.60 -4.52
CA PHE A 115 6.81 2.89 -3.45
C PHE A 115 7.10 4.39 -3.31
N LEU A 116 7.40 5.08 -4.41
CA LEU A 116 7.70 6.51 -4.41
C LEU A 116 6.50 7.35 -3.94
N SER A 117 5.27 6.92 -4.24
CA SER A 117 4.07 7.59 -3.75
C SER A 117 3.92 7.54 -2.22
N LEU A 118 4.52 6.56 -1.55
CA LEU A 118 4.43 6.37 -0.09
C LEU A 118 5.53 7.14 0.66
N LYS A 119 6.64 7.47 -0.01
CA LYS A 119 7.82 8.07 0.63
C LYS A 119 7.51 9.35 1.41
N PRO A 120 6.71 10.32 0.91
CA PRO A 120 6.44 11.55 1.66
C PRO A 120 5.76 11.29 3.01
N GLU A 121 4.79 10.38 3.04
CA GLU A 121 4.05 10.01 4.24
C GLU A 121 4.94 9.21 5.21
N LEU A 122 5.69 8.24 4.70
CA LEU A 122 6.69 7.51 5.50
C LEU A 122 7.72 8.46 6.12
N PHE A 123 8.23 9.41 5.35
CA PHE A 123 9.22 10.37 5.84
C PHE A 123 8.60 11.32 6.87
N SER A 124 7.32 11.65 6.72
CA SER A 124 6.58 12.41 7.72
C SER A 124 6.40 11.61 9.01
N MET A 125 6.02 10.34 8.90
CA MET A 125 5.79 9.43 10.02
C MET A 125 7.07 9.18 10.84
N PHE A 126 8.20 9.02 10.16
CA PHE A 126 9.51 8.76 10.78
C PHE A 126 10.33 10.04 11.05
N ARG A 127 9.74 11.22 10.86
CA ARG A 127 10.43 12.50 11.06
C ARG A 127 10.95 12.64 12.48
N ASP A 128 12.18 13.14 12.61
CA ASP A 128 12.87 13.34 13.90
C ASP A 128 13.10 12.06 14.73
N LEU A 129 12.77 10.88 14.19
CA LEU A 129 12.95 9.60 14.86
C LEU A 129 14.28 8.93 14.49
N GLY A 130 15.05 9.49 13.56
CA GLY A 130 16.41 9.05 13.26
C GLY A 130 16.79 9.23 11.79
N VAL A 131 17.75 8.43 11.32
CA VAL A 131 18.17 8.41 9.92
C VAL A 131 17.04 7.78 9.11
N LEU A 132 16.57 8.49 8.10
CA LEU A 132 15.67 7.91 7.11
C LEU A 132 16.54 7.23 6.05
N PRO A 133 16.29 5.96 5.72
CA PRO A 133 16.99 5.32 4.60
C PRO A 133 16.46 5.93 3.30
N ASP A 134 16.98 7.11 2.94
CA ASP A 134 16.58 7.92 1.80
C ASP A 134 17.47 7.70 0.57
N ARG A 135 18.61 7.05 0.80
CA ARG A 135 19.67 6.69 -0.15
C ARG A 135 19.97 5.20 0.01
N ASN A 136 20.61 4.61 -1.01
CA ASN A 136 21.07 3.22 -0.98
C ASN A 136 19.97 2.16 -0.78
N ILE A 137 18.70 2.50 -1.05
CA ILE A 137 17.61 1.53 -1.18
C ILE A 137 17.47 1.15 -2.65
N THR A 138 17.55 -0.15 -2.95
CA THR A 138 17.17 -0.73 -4.24
C THR A 138 15.85 -1.49 -4.08
N LEU A 139 14.84 -1.11 -4.86
CA LEU A 139 13.58 -1.84 -4.94
C LEU A 139 13.65 -2.90 -6.05
N ARG A 140 13.21 -4.12 -5.76
CA ARG A 140 13.12 -5.22 -6.73
C ARG A 140 11.73 -5.82 -6.71
N LEU A 141 11.08 -5.89 -7.87
CA LEU A 141 9.85 -6.67 -8.04
C LEU A 141 10.25 -8.06 -8.54
N VAL A 142 9.89 -9.10 -7.78
CA VAL A 142 10.31 -10.48 -8.01
C VAL A 142 9.13 -11.44 -7.94
N ASP A 143 9.27 -12.66 -8.43
CA ASP A 143 8.24 -13.68 -8.25
C ASP A 143 8.34 -14.37 -6.87
N GLN A 144 7.36 -15.19 -6.50
CA GLN A 144 7.30 -15.85 -5.19
C GLN A 144 8.47 -16.83 -5.01
N ARG A 145 8.95 -17.45 -6.10
CA ARG A 145 10.04 -18.43 -6.06
C ARG A 145 11.37 -17.73 -5.79
N GLU A 146 11.63 -16.62 -6.48
CA GLU A 146 12.80 -15.78 -6.23
C GLU A 146 12.75 -15.20 -4.81
N LEU A 147 11.60 -14.68 -4.37
CA LEU A 147 11.43 -14.15 -3.02
C LEU A 147 11.75 -15.21 -1.95
N GLN A 148 11.22 -16.43 -2.10
CA GLN A 148 11.51 -17.54 -1.20
C GLN A 148 12.99 -17.96 -1.23
N SER A 149 13.63 -17.89 -2.40
CA SER A 149 15.06 -18.19 -2.55
C SER A 149 15.91 -17.17 -1.81
N VAL A 150 15.62 -15.87 -1.94
CA VAL A 150 16.33 -14.81 -1.20
C VAL A 150 16.10 -14.98 0.30
N PHE A 151 14.85 -15.24 0.70
CA PHE A 151 14.47 -15.51 2.09
C PHE A 151 15.27 -16.67 2.69
N SER A 152 15.30 -17.82 2.02
CA SER A 152 15.97 -19.04 2.54
C SER A 152 17.49 -18.87 2.67
N ASN A 153 18.07 -17.93 1.91
CA ASN A 153 19.48 -17.57 1.99
C ASN A 153 19.76 -16.41 2.98
N THR A 154 18.74 -15.91 3.68
CA THR A 154 18.86 -14.83 4.65
C THR A 154 18.86 -15.41 6.07
N PRO A 155 19.97 -15.32 6.82
CA PRO A 155 20.05 -15.87 8.16
C PRO A 155 19.08 -15.16 9.13
N GLY A 156 18.35 -15.94 9.94
CA GLY A 156 17.56 -15.43 11.05
C GLY A 156 16.14 -14.96 10.73
N VAL A 157 15.62 -15.22 9.52
CA VAL A 157 14.25 -14.87 9.15
C VAL A 157 13.30 -16.06 9.40
N HIS A 158 12.09 -15.79 9.93
CA HIS A 158 11.10 -16.82 10.28
C HIS A 158 10.35 -17.37 9.06
N PRO A 159 10.38 -18.70 8.78
CA PRO A 159 9.78 -19.26 7.57
C PRO A 159 8.26 -19.06 7.57
N ASP A 160 7.77 -18.26 6.64
CA ASP A 160 6.34 -18.10 6.39
C ASP A 160 6.02 -18.37 4.91
N VAL A 161 4.92 -19.09 4.71
CA VAL A 161 4.33 -19.44 3.41
C VAL A 161 3.58 -18.28 2.76
N SER A 162 3.42 -17.14 3.45
CA SER A 162 2.72 -15.96 2.96
C SER A 162 3.61 -14.77 2.60
N LEU A 163 4.93 -14.99 2.47
CA LEU A 163 5.92 -13.94 2.21
C LEU A 163 5.57 -13.08 0.99
N GLN A 164 5.31 -11.79 1.20
CA GLN A 164 4.94 -10.82 0.15
C GLN A 164 6.00 -9.75 -0.07
N GLY A 165 6.92 -9.59 0.86
CA GLY A 165 8.06 -8.71 0.79
C GLY A 165 9.24 -9.28 1.55
N LEU A 166 10.43 -8.71 1.34
CA LEU A 166 11.61 -9.01 2.15
C LEU A 166 12.59 -7.85 2.09
N THR A 167 13.18 -7.51 3.23
CA THR A 167 14.24 -6.52 3.32
C THR A 167 15.58 -7.16 3.64
N ARG A 168 16.57 -6.95 2.78
CA ARG A 168 17.95 -7.35 3.01
C ARG A 168 18.80 -6.11 3.24
N SER A 169 19.48 -6.05 4.37
CA SER A 169 20.36 -4.93 4.74
C SER A 169 21.80 -5.42 4.87
N ARG A 170 22.74 -4.70 4.28
CA ARG A 170 24.18 -5.01 4.36
C ARG A 170 24.99 -3.75 4.69
N PRO A 171 26.06 -3.87 5.49
CA PRO A 171 26.95 -2.75 5.75
C PRO A 171 27.75 -2.41 4.47
N ALA A 172 27.78 -1.15 4.08
CA ALA A 172 28.51 -0.62 2.93
C ALA A 172 29.70 0.27 3.32
N GLY A 173 30.06 0.29 4.61
CA GLY A 173 31.12 1.11 5.16
C GLY A 173 30.87 1.44 6.63
N ARG A 174 31.70 2.33 7.20
CA ARG A 174 31.55 2.74 8.61
C ARG A 174 30.25 3.53 8.79
N GLY A 175 29.22 2.89 9.34
CA GLY A 175 27.93 3.50 9.64
C GLY A 175 27.03 3.72 8.41
N VAL A 176 27.38 3.13 7.25
CA VAL A 176 26.58 3.21 6.03
C VAL A 176 25.95 1.86 5.76
N TRP A 177 24.65 1.87 5.43
CA TRP A 177 23.90 0.70 5.03
C TRP A 177 23.51 0.76 3.56
N GLU A 178 23.39 -0.42 2.96
CA GLU A 178 22.73 -0.66 1.69
C GLU A 178 21.55 -1.58 1.94
N HIS A 179 20.40 -1.24 1.36
CA HIS A 179 19.16 -1.96 1.54
C HIS A 179 18.64 -2.43 0.19
N GLU A 180 18.19 -3.67 0.13
CA GLU A 180 17.42 -4.21 -0.97
C GLU A 180 16.05 -4.61 -0.44
N ILE A 181 15.00 -4.00 -1.00
CA ILE A 181 13.61 -4.30 -0.69
C ILE A 181 13.06 -5.10 -1.87
N PHE A 182 12.70 -6.35 -1.61
CA PHE A 182 12.07 -7.25 -2.55
C PHE A 182 10.56 -7.21 -2.32
N LEU A 183 9.78 -7.04 -3.38
CA LEU A 183 8.32 -7.08 -3.35
C LEU A 183 7.83 -8.18 -4.29
N CYS A 184 6.81 -8.93 -3.86
CA CYS A 184 6.22 -9.98 -4.67
C CYS A 184 5.39 -9.39 -5.82
N SER A 185 5.67 -9.84 -7.04
CA SER A 185 4.89 -9.54 -8.24
C SER A 185 3.50 -10.16 -8.18
N GLY A 186 2.56 -9.61 -8.93
CA GLY A 186 1.18 -10.09 -9.01
C GLY A 186 0.29 -9.60 -7.85
N LEU A 187 0.84 -8.85 -6.89
CA LEU A 187 0.06 -8.15 -5.86
C LEU A 187 -0.69 -6.95 -6.44
N THR A 188 -1.78 -6.53 -5.81
CA THR A 188 -2.48 -5.29 -6.19
C THR A 188 -1.66 -4.05 -5.80
N ARG A 189 -1.96 -2.90 -6.40
CA ARG A 189 -1.35 -1.60 -5.99
C ARG A 189 -1.59 -1.32 -4.50
N GLN A 190 -2.81 -1.59 -4.00
CA GLN A 190 -3.16 -1.43 -2.57
C GLN A 190 -2.34 -2.35 -1.67
N ARG A 191 -2.19 -3.62 -2.06
CA ARG A 191 -1.40 -4.57 -1.27
C ARG A 191 0.08 -4.22 -1.27
N LEU A 192 0.64 -3.83 -2.42
CA LEU A 192 2.01 -3.30 -2.48
C LEU A 192 2.17 -2.06 -1.60
N ALA A 193 1.15 -1.20 -1.53
CA ALA A 193 1.17 -0.02 -0.67
C ALA A 193 1.13 -0.35 0.83
N ALA A 194 0.69 -1.55 1.23
CA ALA A 194 0.78 -2.05 2.60
C ALA A 194 2.10 -2.79 2.89
N VAL A 195 2.61 -3.57 1.93
CA VAL A 195 3.85 -4.36 2.09
C VAL A 195 5.10 -3.47 2.02
N ALA A 196 5.16 -2.51 1.09
CA ALA A 196 6.34 -1.67 0.92
C ALA A 196 6.75 -0.87 2.18
N PRO A 197 5.82 -0.24 2.93
CA PRO A 197 6.10 0.42 4.20
C PRO A 197 6.64 -0.53 5.29
N HIS A 198 6.10 -1.74 5.34
CA HIS A 198 6.58 -2.78 6.26
C HIS A 198 8.06 -3.05 6.00
N GLU A 199 8.41 -3.32 4.74
CA GLU A 199 9.78 -3.57 4.34
C GLU A 199 10.70 -2.36 4.51
N PHE A 200 10.21 -1.16 4.20
CA PHE A 200 10.95 0.07 4.48
C PHE A 200 11.26 0.23 5.98
N THR A 201 10.35 -0.20 6.85
CA THR A 201 10.54 -0.10 8.30
C THR A 201 11.62 -1.05 8.80
N HIS A 202 11.77 -2.23 8.20
CA HIS A 202 12.93 -3.10 8.44
C HIS A 202 14.25 -2.39 8.15
N ALA A 203 14.35 -1.67 7.03
CA ALA A 203 15.53 -0.86 6.72
C ALA A 203 15.76 0.23 7.78
N TRP A 204 14.70 0.94 8.18
CA TRP A 204 14.78 1.96 9.22
C TRP A 204 15.25 1.38 10.56
N VAL A 205 14.74 0.23 10.99
CA VAL A 205 15.14 -0.44 12.24
C VAL A 205 16.64 -0.73 12.22
N ARG A 206 17.17 -1.21 11.09
CA ARG A 206 18.61 -1.53 10.94
C ARG A 206 19.51 -0.30 11.04
N GLU A 207 19.07 0.85 10.53
CA GLU A 207 19.84 2.09 10.63
C GLU A 207 19.76 2.76 12.01
N ASN A 208 18.65 2.59 12.73
CA ASN A 208 18.32 3.40 13.90
C ASN A 208 18.44 2.68 15.24
N THR A 209 18.61 1.35 15.21
CA THR A 209 18.70 0.52 16.41
C THR A 209 20.15 0.22 16.75
N PRO A 210 20.64 0.56 17.96
CA PRO A 210 22.01 0.24 18.37
C PRO A 210 22.33 -1.26 18.28
N ARG A 211 23.58 -1.63 17.98
CA ARG A 211 23.97 -3.04 17.82
C ARG A 211 23.78 -3.90 19.08
N ASP A 212 23.79 -3.30 20.26
CA ASP A 212 23.53 -3.98 21.54
C ASP A 212 22.03 -4.07 21.90
N ARG A 213 21.17 -3.40 21.13
CA ARG A 213 19.73 -3.47 21.28
C ARG A 213 19.23 -4.72 20.56
N LYS A 214 18.79 -5.69 21.35
CA LYS A 214 18.16 -6.93 20.88
C LYS A 214 16.66 -6.82 21.08
N LEU A 215 15.92 -6.75 19.98
CA LEU A 215 14.48 -6.94 19.94
C LEU A 215 14.21 -8.44 19.76
N ASP A 216 13.09 -8.93 20.29
CA ASP A 216 12.59 -10.21 19.81
C ASP A 216 11.99 -10.05 18.41
N ALA A 217 11.98 -11.14 17.65
CA ALA A 217 11.57 -11.10 16.24
C ALA A 217 10.12 -10.64 16.07
N ASP A 218 9.19 -11.09 16.92
CA ASP A 218 7.78 -10.72 16.78
C ASP A 218 7.55 -9.23 17.05
N THR A 219 8.36 -8.62 17.92
CA THR A 219 8.31 -7.17 18.18
C THR A 219 8.88 -6.37 17.02
N GLU A 220 9.98 -6.81 16.41
CA GLU A 220 10.54 -6.17 15.21
C GLU A 220 9.53 -6.22 14.05
N GLU A 221 8.98 -7.41 13.78
CA GLU A 221 7.96 -7.61 12.74
C GLU A 221 6.65 -6.88 13.05
N GLY A 222 6.20 -6.93 14.31
CA GLY A 222 5.04 -6.18 14.79
C GLY A 222 5.19 -4.67 14.61
N PHE A 223 6.40 -4.13 14.80
CA PHE A 223 6.66 -2.71 14.58
C PHE A 223 6.62 -2.34 13.09
N CYS A 224 7.14 -3.22 12.23
CA CYS A 224 7.05 -3.05 10.78
C CYS A 224 5.59 -3.09 10.30
N GLU A 225 4.79 -4.01 10.83
CA GLU A 225 3.34 -4.05 10.62
C GLU A 225 2.63 -2.80 11.17
N LEU A 226 3.05 -2.25 12.32
CA LEU A 226 2.47 -1.03 12.89
C LEU A 226 2.67 0.17 11.95
N ALA A 227 3.86 0.32 11.36
CA ALA A 227 4.12 1.41 10.42
C ALA A 227 3.24 1.30 9.17
N ALA A 228 3.10 0.09 8.60
CA ALA A 228 2.17 -0.16 7.51
C ALA A 228 0.72 0.12 7.92
N PHE A 229 0.30 -0.30 9.13
CA PHE A 229 -1.04 -0.08 9.65
C PHE A 229 -1.38 1.41 9.82
N GLN A 230 -0.47 2.20 10.38
CA GLN A 230 -0.62 3.65 10.52
C GLN A 230 -0.77 4.30 9.15
N LEU A 231 0.05 3.91 8.17
CA LEU A 231 -0.04 4.47 6.81
C LEU A 231 -1.35 4.10 6.12
N MET A 232 -1.81 2.85 6.26
CA MET A 232 -3.09 2.42 5.73
C MET A 232 -4.27 3.11 6.42
N THR A 233 -4.12 3.49 7.69
CA THR A 233 -5.09 4.32 8.43
C THR A 233 -5.17 5.73 7.83
N GLU A 234 -4.02 6.39 7.62
CA GLU A 234 -3.97 7.72 7.00
C GLU A 234 -4.57 7.75 5.58
N ARG A 235 -4.42 6.64 4.84
CA ARG A 235 -4.96 6.49 3.47
C ARG A 235 -6.39 5.94 3.41
N GLY A 236 -7.04 5.69 4.54
CA GLY A 236 -8.39 5.12 4.59
C GLY A 236 -8.53 3.72 3.97
N GLN A 237 -7.45 2.93 3.96
CA GLN A 237 -7.39 1.59 3.35
C GLN A 237 -7.85 0.52 4.36
N GLU A 238 -9.15 0.50 4.66
CA GLU A 238 -9.73 -0.37 5.69
C GLU A 238 -9.52 -1.87 5.43
N TRP A 239 -9.54 -2.29 4.16
CA TRP A 239 -9.24 -3.69 3.81
C TRP A 239 -7.83 -4.07 4.23
N GLU A 240 -6.84 -3.27 3.85
CA GLU A 240 -5.43 -3.55 4.15
C GLU A 240 -5.15 -3.50 5.66
N ARG A 241 -5.79 -2.57 6.40
CA ARG A 241 -5.73 -2.55 7.87
C ARG A 241 -6.24 -3.86 8.50
N ARG A 242 -7.40 -4.36 8.03
CA ARG A 242 -7.94 -5.64 8.52
C ARG A 242 -7.00 -6.80 8.21
N GLN A 243 -6.34 -6.76 7.06
CA GLN A 243 -5.43 -7.82 6.62
C GLN A 243 -4.15 -7.85 7.46
N ILE A 244 -3.59 -6.68 7.78
CA ILE A 244 -2.45 -6.54 8.70
C ILE A 244 -2.81 -7.08 10.09
N LEU A 245 -3.99 -6.75 10.62
CA LEU A 245 -4.44 -7.22 11.94
C LEU A 245 -4.77 -8.72 11.97
N ALA A 246 -5.21 -9.30 10.85
CA ALA A 246 -5.50 -10.72 10.74
C ALA A 246 -4.25 -11.58 10.58
N ASN A 247 -3.08 -10.97 10.33
CA ASN A 247 -1.83 -11.68 10.16
C ASN A 247 -1.39 -12.34 11.48
N THR A 248 -1.24 -13.66 11.48
CA THR A 248 -0.78 -14.43 12.65
C THR A 248 0.74 -14.43 12.82
N TYR A 249 1.49 -13.93 11.82
CA TYR A 249 2.95 -13.97 11.78
C TYR A 249 3.61 -13.35 13.01
N THR A 250 3.07 -12.24 13.52
CA THR A 250 3.60 -11.55 14.72
C THR A 250 3.09 -12.15 16.04
N ARG A 251 2.39 -13.30 16.00
CA ARG A 251 1.76 -13.95 17.16
C ARG A 251 0.93 -12.99 18.04
N GLY A 252 0.27 -12.01 17.41
CA GLY A 252 -0.57 -11.02 18.06
C GLY A 252 0.17 -9.76 18.55
N LYS A 253 1.50 -9.66 18.36
CA LYS A 253 2.29 -8.50 18.79
C LYS A 253 1.88 -7.21 18.09
N ILE A 254 1.41 -7.28 16.84
CA ILE A 254 0.79 -6.12 16.16
C ILE A 254 -0.37 -5.53 16.97
N GLY A 255 -1.25 -6.35 17.54
CA GLY A 255 -2.38 -5.88 18.34
C GLY A 255 -1.93 -5.12 19.60
N VAL A 256 -0.85 -5.58 20.22
CA VAL A 256 -0.23 -4.87 21.36
C VAL A 256 0.31 -3.51 20.92
N LEU A 257 1.06 -3.47 19.82
CA LEU A 257 1.70 -2.25 19.33
C LEU A 257 0.70 -1.22 18.78
N VAL A 258 -0.40 -1.65 18.17
CA VAL A 258 -1.51 -0.76 17.79
C VAL A 258 -2.11 -0.12 19.03
N LYS A 259 -2.48 -0.93 20.04
CA LYS A 259 -3.05 -0.42 21.29
C LYS A 259 -2.11 0.58 21.97
N VAL A 260 -0.82 0.23 22.09
CA VAL A 260 0.18 1.11 22.70
C VAL A 260 0.39 2.38 21.87
N SER A 261 0.35 2.29 20.54
CA SER A 261 0.44 3.45 19.65
C SER A 261 -0.78 4.36 19.76
N ASP A 262 -1.97 3.83 20.00
CA ASP A 262 -3.17 4.64 20.23
C ASP A 262 -3.07 5.41 21.56
N ASP A 263 -2.54 4.77 22.60
CA ASP A 263 -2.39 5.37 23.93
C ASP A 263 -1.24 6.39 24.00
N TYR A 264 -0.12 6.14 23.30
CA TYR A 264 1.13 6.90 23.47
C TYR A 264 1.68 7.52 22.18
N GLN A 265 0.99 7.37 21.05
CA GLN A 265 1.40 7.81 19.71
C GLN A 265 2.59 7.01 19.12
N PHE A 266 2.58 6.86 17.80
CA PHE A 266 3.58 6.10 17.03
C PHE A 266 5.03 6.49 17.36
N HIS A 267 5.30 7.79 17.50
CA HIS A 267 6.65 8.30 17.76
C HIS A 267 7.26 7.79 19.07
N ARG A 268 6.43 7.50 20.09
CA ARG A 268 6.90 6.89 21.35
C ARG A 268 7.25 5.42 21.18
N VAL A 269 6.48 4.69 20.39
CA VAL A 269 6.79 3.30 20.02
C VAL A 269 8.10 3.24 19.25
N ALA A 270 8.28 4.09 18.24
CA ALA A 270 9.53 4.17 17.48
C ALA A 270 10.74 4.55 18.36
N ALA A 271 10.57 5.49 19.31
CA ALA A 271 11.63 5.82 20.27
C ALA A 271 11.98 4.61 21.18
N TRP A 272 10.98 3.85 21.61
CA TRP A 272 11.18 2.63 22.39
C TRP A 272 11.86 1.50 21.62
N ILE A 273 11.56 1.35 20.34
CA ILE A 273 12.25 0.38 19.46
C ILE A 273 13.77 0.63 19.50
N LYS A 274 14.17 1.90 19.39
CA LYS A 274 15.59 2.31 19.42
C LYS A 274 16.23 2.15 20.80
N GLY A 275 15.56 2.61 21.85
CA GLY A 275 16.18 2.87 23.16
C GLY A 275 15.58 2.12 24.35
N GLY A 276 14.55 1.30 24.14
CA GLY A 276 13.83 0.59 25.19
C GLY A 276 14.71 -0.41 25.95
N VAL A 277 14.34 -0.68 27.21
CA VAL A 277 15.06 -1.65 28.06
C VAL A 277 14.68 -3.10 27.78
N ASP A 278 13.44 -3.36 27.37
CA ASP A 278 12.91 -4.72 27.16
C ASP A 278 13.01 -5.16 25.72
N ALA A 279 13.26 -6.44 25.47
CA ALA A 279 13.26 -6.99 24.11
C ALA A 279 11.88 -6.93 23.43
N THR A 280 10.81 -6.86 24.24
CA THR A 280 9.42 -7.00 23.81
C THR A 280 8.50 -6.03 24.55
N LEU A 281 7.35 -5.70 23.95
CA LEU A 281 6.25 -5.03 24.64
C LEU A 281 5.12 -6.02 24.92
N GLU A 282 4.67 -6.03 26.16
CA GLU A 282 3.56 -6.87 26.62
C GLU A 282 2.30 -6.04 26.87
N SER A 283 1.15 -6.62 26.55
CA SER A 283 -0.14 -5.93 26.62
C SER A 283 -0.58 -5.53 28.03
N ASP A 284 -0.06 -6.21 29.05
CA ASP A 284 -0.36 -6.01 30.47
C ASP A 284 0.59 -5.01 31.15
N ARG A 285 1.64 -4.54 30.45
CA ARG A 285 2.63 -3.59 30.99
C ARG A 285 3.00 -2.46 30.01
N PRO A 286 2.02 -1.65 29.57
CA PRO A 286 2.27 -0.55 28.62
C PRO A 286 3.17 0.55 29.20
N ASP A 287 3.28 0.66 30.52
CA ASP A 287 4.19 1.58 31.23
C ASP A 287 5.67 1.34 30.89
N ARG A 288 6.02 0.12 30.50
CA ARG A 288 7.36 -0.24 30.02
C ARG A 288 7.77 0.47 28.74
N LEU A 289 6.81 1.06 28.01
CA LEU A 289 7.10 1.92 26.86
C LEU A 289 7.95 3.15 27.24
N ILE A 290 7.86 3.64 28.47
CA ILE A 290 8.60 4.83 28.92
C ILE A 290 9.99 4.44 29.47
N ALA A 291 10.22 3.16 29.72
CA ALA A 291 11.49 2.64 30.21
C ALA A 291 12.53 2.59 29.09
N MET A 292 13.35 3.64 29.00
CA MET A 292 14.51 3.71 28.11
C MET A 292 15.79 3.32 28.85
N LYS A 293 16.72 2.66 28.17
CA LYS A 293 18.10 2.60 28.64
C LYS A 293 18.57 4.05 28.77
N THR A 294 18.95 4.49 29.97
CA THR A 294 19.69 5.75 30.11
C THR A 294 20.87 5.65 29.17
N ALA A 295 20.90 6.50 28.15
CA ALA A 295 22.05 6.58 27.27
C ALA A 295 23.27 6.81 28.17
N LYS A 296 24.14 5.80 28.30
CA LYS A 296 25.52 6.07 28.71
C LYS A 296 26.05 6.94 27.59
N VAL A 297 25.98 8.26 27.75
CA VAL A 297 26.71 9.18 26.90
C VAL A 297 28.16 8.79 27.10
N PRO A 298 28.84 8.17 26.11
CA PRO A 298 30.25 7.91 26.27
C PRO A 298 30.90 9.29 26.25
N SER A 299 31.45 9.70 27.38
CA SER A 299 32.34 10.85 27.46
C SER A 299 33.51 10.56 26.53
N GLY A 300 33.47 11.09 25.29
CA GLY A 300 34.52 10.89 24.30
C GLY A 300 34.09 10.71 22.84
N PHE A 301 32.80 10.56 22.52
CA PHE A 301 32.37 10.67 21.11
C PHE A 301 32.08 12.14 20.78
N LEU A 302 32.82 12.63 19.78
CA LEU A 302 32.69 13.94 19.16
C LEU A 302 31.23 14.35 19.07
N VAL A 303 30.96 15.60 19.47
CA VAL A 303 29.77 16.36 19.09
C VAL A 303 29.40 15.92 17.68
N GLU A 304 28.29 15.19 17.57
CA GLU A 304 27.72 14.80 16.29
C GLU A 304 27.62 16.10 15.49
N ALA A 305 28.39 16.19 14.41
CA ALA A 305 28.37 17.37 13.57
C ALA A 305 26.95 17.44 13.04
N ARG A 306 26.12 18.31 13.65
CA ARG A 306 24.83 18.74 13.10
C ARG A 306 25.11 18.95 11.62
N THR A 307 24.46 18.18 10.75
CA THR A 307 24.61 18.31 9.31
C THR A 307 24.52 19.80 9.02
N ARG A 308 25.60 20.40 8.51
CA ARG A 308 25.71 21.86 8.41
C ARG A 308 24.55 22.32 7.53
N VAL A 309 23.51 22.87 8.16
CA VAL A 309 22.34 23.36 7.45
C VAL A 309 22.84 24.53 6.62
N PRO A 310 22.56 24.58 5.31
CA PRO A 310 22.97 25.72 4.51
C PRO A 310 22.43 27.01 5.12
N ASP A 311 23.26 28.05 5.20
CA ASP A 311 22.85 29.38 5.68
C ASP A 311 21.88 30.08 4.70
N THR A 312 21.58 29.43 3.57
CA THR A 312 20.71 29.91 2.51
C THR A 312 19.75 28.81 2.04
N LEU A 313 18.72 29.17 1.27
CA LEU A 313 17.88 28.20 0.57
C LEU A 313 18.65 27.59 -0.60
N VAL A 314 18.66 26.26 -0.68
CA VAL A 314 19.38 25.51 -1.71
C VAL A 314 18.44 24.48 -2.33
N LEU A 315 18.38 24.49 -3.67
CA LEU A 315 17.74 23.42 -4.44
C LEU A 315 18.70 22.24 -4.54
N LYS A 316 18.38 21.16 -3.80
CA LYS A 316 19.20 19.95 -3.70
C LYS A 316 18.86 18.90 -4.75
N GLY A 317 17.67 18.97 -5.35
CA GLY A 317 17.20 17.96 -6.29
C GLY A 317 15.95 18.40 -7.04
N LEU A 318 15.80 17.87 -8.25
CA LEU A 318 14.60 17.93 -9.06
C LEU A 318 14.23 16.49 -9.45
N SER A 319 12.95 16.15 -9.34
CA SER A 319 12.44 14.83 -9.73
C SER A 319 11.10 14.94 -10.44
N GLY A 320 10.71 13.87 -11.15
CA GLY A 320 9.46 13.82 -11.91
C GLY A 320 9.54 14.43 -13.31
N SER A 321 8.45 14.29 -14.08
CA SER A 321 8.35 14.74 -15.47
C SER A 321 7.00 15.43 -15.72
N GLY A 322 6.96 16.29 -16.76
CA GLY A 322 5.74 17.02 -17.12
C GLY A 322 5.18 17.88 -15.98
N ALA A 323 3.89 17.72 -15.69
CA ALA A 323 3.17 18.44 -14.64
C ALA A 323 3.42 17.92 -13.22
N HIS A 324 4.04 16.74 -13.07
CA HIS A 324 4.29 16.09 -11.78
C HIS A 324 5.78 16.19 -11.40
N ARG A 325 6.28 17.44 -11.34
CA ARG A 325 7.65 17.72 -10.89
C ARG A 325 7.69 18.05 -9.41
N PHE A 326 8.78 17.69 -8.77
CA PHE A 326 9.05 17.99 -7.37
C PHE A 326 10.43 18.64 -7.21
N ALA A 327 10.52 19.60 -6.29
CA ALA A 327 11.75 20.27 -5.92
C ALA A 327 12.12 19.91 -4.48
N LEU A 328 13.37 19.51 -4.26
CA LEU A 328 13.92 19.25 -2.93
C LEU A 328 14.68 20.50 -2.45
N ILE A 329 14.13 21.23 -1.49
CA ILE A 329 14.64 22.51 -1.01
C ILE A 329 14.91 22.40 0.49
N ASN A 330 16.18 22.51 0.90
CA ASN A 330 16.61 22.39 2.30
C ASN A 330 15.91 21.24 3.06
N ASP A 331 15.88 20.06 2.43
CA ASP A 331 15.34 18.80 2.94
C ASP A 331 13.80 18.69 2.99
N ALA A 332 13.08 19.66 2.40
CA ALA A 332 11.65 19.55 2.11
C ALA A 332 11.39 19.32 0.62
N THR A 333 10.57 18.33 0.29
CA THR A 333 10.09 18.08 -1.07
C THR A 333 8.80 18.86 -1.28
N LEU A 334 8.72 19.63 -2.36
CA LEU A 334 7.59 20.48 -2.70
C LEU A 334 7.17 20.27 -4.15
N ALA A 335 5.88 20.14 -4.41
CA ALA A 335 5.28 20.36 -5.73
C ALA A 335 4.99 21.85 -5.97
N ALA A 336 4.71 22.22 -7.23
CA ALA A 336 4.28 23.57 -7.56
C ALA A 336 2.97 23.92 -6.84
N GLY A 337 2.95 25.06 -6.14
CA GLY A 337 1.83 25.54 -5.33
C GLY A 337 1.92 25.17 -3.84
N GLU A 338 2.75 24.20 -3.45
CA GLU A 338 2.87 23.73 -2.07
C GLU A 338 3.76 24.65 -1.21
N GLN A 339 3.60 24.56 0.11
CA GLN A 339 4.40 25.30 1.07
C GLN A 339 4.91 24.38 2.19
N ALA A 340 6.15 24.58 2.63
CA ALA A 340 6.76 23.84 3.72
C ALA A 340 7.61 24.75 4.60
N ARG A 341 7.79 24.36 5.86
CA ARG A 341 8.75 24.98 6.76
C ARG A 341 10.11 24.32 6.54
N VAL A 342 11.11 25.12 6.15
CA VAL A 342 12.47 24.66 5.85
C VAL A 342 13.47 25.33 6.77
N ARG A 343 14.56 24.63 7.08
CA ARG A 343 15.61 25.13 7.96
C ARG A 343 16.67 25.88 7.16
N VAL A 344 17.04 27.08 7.61
CA VAL A 344 18.07 27.94 7.00
C VAL A 344 18.93 28.50 8.13
N GLY A 345 20.21 28.11 8.15
CA GLY A 345 21.11 28.34 9.29
C GLY A 345 20.50 27.84 10.61
N ASP A 346 20.37 28.74 11.59
CA ASP A 346 19.78 28.47 12.91
C ASP A 346 18.28 28.79 13.00
N SER A 347 17.63 29.12 11.89
CA SER A 347 16.21 29.52 11.85
C SER A 347 15.37 28.62 10.95
N ASN A 348 14.05 28.76 11.03
CA ASN A 348 13.12 28.10 10.13
C ASN A 348 12.30 29.16 9.39
N VAL A 349 12.19 29.01 8.07
CA VAL A 349 11.39 29.88 7.20
C VAL A 349 10.31 29.05 6.50
N VAL A 350 9.16 29.67 6.22
CA VAL A 350 8.12 29.04 5.41
C VAL A 350 8.36 29.41 3.96
N VAL A 351 8.44 28.41 3.09
CA VAL A 351 8.71 28.55 1.67
C VAL A 351 7.57 27.93 0.89
N ARG A 352 7.04 28.69 -0.07
CA ARG A 352 6.09 28.21 -1.08
C ARG A 352 6.84 27.98 -2.39
N CYS A 353 6.70 26.80 -2.98
CA CYS A 353 7.17 26.53 -4.34
C CYS A 353 6.13 27.04 -5.33
N GLU A 354 6.52 27.95 -6.22
CA GLU A 354 5.61 28.56 -7.20
C GLU A 354 5.69 27.84 -8.55
N GLU A 355 6.90 27.49 -8.97
CA GLU A 355 7.17 26.89 -10.27
C GLU A 355 8.38 25.93 -10.19
N ILE A 356 8.34 24.82 -10.92
CA ILE A 356 9.45 23.87 -11.02
C ILE A 356 9.82 23.67 -12.49
N ARG A 357 11.06 24.04 -12.83
CA ARG A 357 11.60 24.04 -14.19
C ARG A 357 12.53 22.84 -14.43
N GLN A 358 13.24 22.84 -15.56
CA GLN A 358 14.20 21.76 -15.89
C GLN A 358 15.41 21.70 -14.96
N ALA A 359 15.97 22.85 -14.57
CA ALA A 359 17.18 22.93 -13.76
C ALA A 359 17.04 23.87 -12.56
N SER A 360 15.84 24.41 -12.31
CA SER A 360 15.58 25.38 -11.25
C SER A 360 14.18 25.23 -10.64
N ALA A 361 13.98 25.88 -9.50
CA ALA A 361 12.68 26.04 -8.86
C ALA A 361 12.50 27.49 -8.40
N VAL A 362 11.33 28.07 -8.66
CA VAL A 362 10.96 29.41 -8.19
C VAL A 362 10.20 29.27 -6.89
N VAL A 363 10.65 29.98 -5.85
CA VAL A 363 10.07 29.92 -4.51
C VAL A 363 9.80 31.28 -3.93
N ARG A 364 8.78 31.37 -3.06
CA ARG A 364 8.49 32.57 -2.25
C ARG A 364 8.68 32.26 -0.78
N VAL A 365 9.45 33.09 -0.09
CA VAL A 365 9.62 33.03 1.36
C VAL A 365 8.51 33.85 2.03
N ALA A 366 7.83 33.29 3.03
CA ALA A 366 6.79 34.00 3.77
C ALA A 366 7.34 35.29 4.39
N GLY A 367 6.69 36.42 4.12
CA GLY A 367 7.14 37.75 4.57
C GLY A 367 8.13 38.44 3.63
N SER A 368 8.60 37.78 2.57
CA SER A 368 9.37 38.43 1.49
C SER A 368 8.43 38.94 0.39
N PRO A 369 8.62 40.16 -0.13
CA PRO A 369 7.80 40.70 -1.21
C PRO A 369 8.11 40.09 -2.59
N GLY A 370 9.19 39.31 -2.74
CA GLY A 370 9.64 38.76 -4.02
C GLY A 370 9.88 37.26 -4.00
N SER A 371 9.81 36.66 -5.19
CA SER A 371 10.17 35.27 -5.45
C SER A 371 11.67 35.14 -5.74
N LEU A 372 12.25 34.02 -5.35
CA LEU A 372 13.64 33.64 -5.52
C LEU A 372 13.72 32.41 -6.42
N GLU A 373 14.55 32.46 -7.46
CA GLU A 373 14.85 31.28 -8.27
C GLU A 373 16.08 30.56 -7.71
N LEU A 374 15.91 29.28 -7.35
CA LEU A 374 16.96 28.40 -6.88
C LEU A 374 17.43 27.52 -8.04
N GLN A 375 18.73 27.53 -8.32
CA GLN A 375 19.35 26.68 -9.33
C GLN A 375 19.82 25.36 -8.70
N LEU A 376 19.68 24.26 -9.43
CA LEU A 376 20.18 22.97 -8.97
C LEU A 376 21.71 23.03 -8.92
N THR A 377 22.27 22.92 -7.72
CA THR A 377 23.72 23.03 -7.56
C THR A 377 24.40 21.80 -8.20
N PRO A 378 25.38 21.98 -9.10
CA PRO A 378 26.10 20.86 -9.69
C PRO A 378 26.77 20.04 -8.59
N ARG A 379 26.69 18.71 -8.67
CA ARG A 379 27.41 17.82 -7.76
C ARG A 379 28.91 18.11 -7.91
N PRO A 380 29.68 18.29 -6.82
CA PRO A 380 31.14 18.30 -6.92
C PRO A 380 31.57 16.96 -7.53
N ALA A 381 32.45 17.00 -8.53
CA ALA A 381 33.07 15.79 -9.05
C ALA A 381 33.76 15.07 -7.89
N SER A 382 33.41 13.79 -7.68
CA SER A 382 34.06 12.99 -6.65
C SER A 382 35.50 12.68 -7.10
N PRO A 383 36.52 12.86 -6.24
CA PRO A 383 37.89 12.48 -6.54
C PRO A 383 38.07 10.97 -6.70
#